data_AF-A0AAW6BR33-F1
#
_entry.id   AF-A0AAW6BR33-F1
#
_cell.length_a   1.000
_cell.length_b   1.000
_cell.length_c   1.000
_cell.angle_alpha   90.00
_cell.angle_beta   90.00
_cell.angle_gamma   90.00
#
_symmetry.space_group_name_H-M   'P 1'
#
loop_
_entity.id
_entity.type
_entity.pdbx_description
1 polymer ?
#
loop_
_entity_poly.entity_id
_entity_poly.type
_entity_poly.pdbx_seq_one_letter_code
_entity_poly.pdbx_strand_id
1 'polypeptide(L)'
;MLETTKTIVLNTPIESNDGKVRYEQIDLKEPVLIQVEQFYEASKKANPLAATRLLISLVSEIPESVLKKMAISDFHQCQEFLESFLDSERSIVGSN
;
A
#
# COMPACT_ATOMS: atom_id res chain seq x y z
N MET A 1 15.21 1.89 13.73
CA MET A 1 13.84 2.41 13.92
C MET A 1 13.14 2.25 12.59
N LEU A 2 11.93 1.70 12.56
CA LEU A 2 11.15 1.65 11.32
C LEU A 2 10.71 3.08 10.98
N GLU A 3 10.88 3.49 9.72
CA GLU A 3 10.38 4.78 9.25
C GLU A 3 8.85 4.68 9.13
N THR A 4 8.12 5.46 9.91
CA THR A 4 6.64 5.44 9.95
C THR A 4 6.00 6.02 8.70
N THR A 5 6.78 6.65 7.83
CA THR A 5 6.33 7.26 6.58
C THR A 5 7.41 7.09 5.52
N LYS A 6 7.00 6.87 4.27
CA LYS A 6 7.90 6.74 3.12
C LYS A 6 7.29 7.38 1.89
N THR A 7 8.02 8.32 1.29
CA THR A 7 7.67 8.90 0.00
C THR A 7 8.31 8.09 -1.12
N ILE A 8 7.49 7.60 -2.05
CA ILE A 8 7.93 6.86 -3.24
C ILE A 8 7.69 7.73 -4.45
N VAL A 9 8.77 8.11 -5.15
CA VAL A 9 8.68 8.82 -6.43
C VAL A 9 8.26 7.82 -7.50
N LEU A 10 7.17 8.11 -8.21
CA LEU A 10 6.64 7.24 -9.24
C LEU A 10 7.48 7.36 -10.51
N ASN A 11 7.86 6.23 -11.08
CA ASN A 11 8.50 6.20 -12.39
C ASN A 11 7.52 6.61 -13.48
N THR A 12 6.25 6.19 -13.34
CA THR A 12 5.16 6.60 -14.22
C THR A 12 4.13 7.41 -13.42
N PRO A 13 4.04 8.73 -13.64
CA PRO A 13 3.04 9.55 -12.98
C PRO A 13 1.63 9.03 -13.25
N ILE A 14 0.80 9.01 -12.22
CA ILE A 14 -0.60 8.59 -12.32
C ILE A 14 -1.52 9.79 -12.15
N GLU A 15 -2.64 9.78 -12.86
CA GLU A 15 -3.61 10.86 -12.84
C GLU A 15 -4.95 10.38 -12.28
N SER A 16 -5.54 11.24 -11.46
CA SER A 16 -6.90 11.08 -10.94
C SER A 16 -7.89 10.92 -12.10
N ASN A 17 -9.02 10.25 -11.83
CA ASN A 17 -10.01 10.00 -12.88
C ASN A 17 -10.66 11.27 -13.44
N ASP A 18 -10.66 12.36 -12.66
CA ASP A 18 -11.13 13.67 -13.11
C ASP A 18 -10.03 14.52 -13.79
N GLY A 19 -8.80 13.99 -13.91
CA GLY A 19 -7.66 14.66 -14.52
C GLY A 19 -7.17 15.90 -13.78
N LYS A 20 -7.67 16.16 -12.56
CA LYS A 20 -7.33 17.36 -11.78
C LYS A 20 -6.06 17.19 -10.95
N VAL A 21 -5.72 15.96 -10.60
CA VAL A 21 -4.60 15.65 -9.72
C VAL A 21 -3.67 14.68 -10.42
N ARG A 22 -2.42 15.09 -10.57
CA ARG A 22 -1.34 14.26 -11.06
C ARG A 22 -0.40 13.93 -9.91
N TYR A 23 -0.23 12.64 -9.66
CA TYR A 23 0.66 12.12 -8.64
C TYR A 23 1.98 11.76 -9.32
N GLU A 24 3.03 12.51 -8.98
CA GLU A 24 4.42 12.17 -9.36
C GLU A 24 5.13 11.39 -8.25
N GLN A 25 4.56 11.40 -7.05
CA GLN A 25 5.01 10.67 -5.88
C GLN A 25 3.81 10.21 -5.05
N ILE A 26 4.01 9.17 -4.26
CA ILE A 26 3.05 8.65 -3.31
C ILE A 26 3.68 8.70 -1.92
N ASP A 27 2.98 9.33 -0.99
CA ASP A 27 3.33 9.28 0.42
C ASP A 27 2.63 8.09 1.07
N LEU A 28 3.41 7.13 1.53
CA LEU A 28 2.94 6.01 2.33
C LEU A 28 3.17 6.32 3.81
N LYS A 29 2.22 5.90 4.63
CA LYS A 29 2.32 5.95 6.09
C LYS A 29 2.13 4.55 6.67
N GLU A 30 2.58 4.38 7.90
CA GLU A 30 2.37 3.18 8.68
C GLU A 30 0.87 2.84 8.72
N PRO A 31 0.47 1.63 8.31
CA PRO A 31 -0.92 1.23 8.35
C PRO A 31 -1.39 1.08 9.79
N VAL A 32 -2.58 1.58 10.09
CA VAL A 32 -3.20 1.37 11.40
C VAL A 32 -3.87 0.00 11.48
N LEU A 33 -4.12 -0.49 12.70
CA LEU A 33 -4.66 -1.83 12.95
C LEU A 33 -5.89 -2.17 12.09
N ILE A 34 -6.86 -1.25 12.00
CA ILE A 34 -8.07 -1.46 11.19
C ILE A 34 -7.79 -1.60 9.68
N GLN A 35 -6.76 -0.94 9.16
CA GLN A 35 -6.37 -1.05 7.74
C GLN A 35 -5.69 -2.40 7.48
N VAL A 36 -4.90 -2.88 8.43
CA VAL A 36 -4.27 -4.21 8.40
C VAL A 36 -5.34 -5.31 8.46
N GLU A 37 -6.34 -5.17 9.33
CA GLU A 37 -7.50 -6.07 9.36
C GLU A 37 -8.22 -6.12 8.01
N GLN A 38 -8.49 -4.96 7.41
CA GLN A 38 -9.09 -4.86 6.07
C GLN A 38 -8.23 -5.54 5.00
N PHE A 39 -6.90 -5.41 5.07
CA PHE A 39 -5.98 -6.12 4.18
C PHE A 39 -6.09 -7.64 4.33
N TYR A 40 -6.12 -8.17 5.56
CA TYR A 40 -6.25 -9.61 5.79
C TYR A 40 -7.61 -10.13 5.37
N GLU A 41 -8.69 -9.39 5.61
CA GLU A 41 -10.02 -9.73 5.10
C GLU A 41 -10.07 -9.75 3.58
N ALA A 42 -9.49 -8.74 2.93
CA ALA A 42 -9.41 -8.67 1.48
C ALA A 42 -8.54 -9.79 0.91
N SER A 43 -7.44 -10.16 1.58
CA SER A 43 -6.58 -11.28 1.17
C SER A 43 -7.28 -12.64 1.26
N LYS A 44 -8.26 -12.79 2.17
CA LYS A 44 -9.08 -14.01 2.27
C LYS A 44 -10.19 -14.07 1.21
N LYS A 45 -10.73 -12.91 0.81
CA LYS A 45 -11.88 -12.81 -0.12
C LYS A 45 -11.46 -12.63 -1.58
N ALA A 46 -10.31 -12.02 -1.83
CA ALA A 46 -9.81 -11.61 -3.14
C ALA A 46 -8.35 -12.07 -3.34
N ASN A 47 -7.75 -11.68 -4.47
CA ASN A 47 -6.35 -11.98 -4.72
C ASN A 47 -5.41 -11.08 -3.89
N PRO A 48 -4.19 -11.54 -3.57
CA PRO A 48 -3.22 -10.77 -2.78
C PRO A 48 -2.91 -9.40 -3.37
N LEU A 49 -2.85 -9.30 -4.71
CA LEU A 49 -2.61 -8.03 -5.41
C LEU A 49 -3.70 -6.98 -5.12
N ALA A 50 -4.97 -7.39 -5.10
CA ALA A 50 -6.10 -6.53 -4.79
C ALA A 50 -6.12 -6.12 -3.32
N ALA A 51 -5.75 -7.03 -2.41
CA ALA A 51 -5.62 -6.72 -0.99
C ALA A 51 -4.51 -5.70 -0.75
N THR A 52 -3.32 -5.90 -1.33
CA THR A 52 -2.20 -4.96 -1.24
C THR A 52 -2.57 -3.60 -1.83
N ARG A 53 -3.28 -3.58 -2.99
CA ARG A 53 -3.77 -2.32 -3.58
C ARG A 53 -4.75 -1.60 -2.65
N LEU A 54 -5.65 -2.32 -1.98
CA LEU A 54 -6.54 -1.75 -0.99
C LEU A 54 -5.75 -1.12 0.16
N LEU A 55 -4.76 -1.82 0.70
CA LEU A 55 -3.91 -1.29 1.77
C LEU A 55 -3.17 -0.02 1.35
N ILE A 56 -2.55 -0.04 0.17
CA ILE A 56 -1.88 1.15 -0.41
C ILE A 56 -2.88 2.32 -0.52
N SER A 57 -4.10 2.06 -0.98
CA SER A 57 -5.16 3.07 -1.10
C SER A 57 -5.51 3.70 0.25
N LEU A 58 -5.60 2.88 1.30
CA LEU A 58 -5.94 3.33 2.65
C LEU A 58 -4.83 4.17 3.31
N VAL A 59 -3.57 3.81 3.09
CA VAL A 59 -2.43 4.53 3.69
C VAL A 59 -2.02 5.78 2.91
N SER A 60 -2.16 5.77 1.57
CA SER A 60 -1.81 6.91 0.72
C SER A 60 -2.96 7.88 0.49
N GLU A 61 -4.19 7.51 0.87
CA GLU A 61 -5.41 8.26 0.59
C GLU A 61 -5.69 8.43 -0.92
N ILE A 62 -5.03 7.63 -1.77
CA ILE A 62 -5.23 7.61 -3.21
C ILE A 62 -6.25 6.51 -3.57
N PRO A 63 -7.31 6.81 -4.34
CA PRO A 63 -8.30 5.81 -4.70
C PRO A 63 -7.72 4.65 -5.52
N GLU A 64 -8.20 3.42 -5.28
CA GLU A 64 -7.80 2.22 -6.03
C GLU A 64 -7.89 2.38 -7.55
N SER A 65 -8.88 3.14 -8.04
CA SER A 65 -9.05 3.39 -9.48
C SER A 65 -7.88 4.15 -10.11
N VAL A 66 -7.20 4.99 -9.32
CA VAL A 66 -6.00 5.73 -9.74
C VAL A 66 -4.80 4.82 -9.63
N LEU A 67 -4.68 4.08 -8.53
CA LEU A 67 -3.58 3.12 -8.29
C LEU A 67 -3.52 2.01 -9.35
N LYS A 68 -4.65 1.61 -9.93
CA LYS A 68 -4.70 0.66 -11.06
C LYS A 68 -3.93 1.12 -12.31
N LYS A 69 -3.65 2.42 -12.44
CA LYS A 69 -2.90 3.00 -13.56
C LYS A 69 -1.39 3.06 -13.30
N MET A 70 -0.93 2.71 -12.08
CA MET A 70 0.48 2.80 -11.72
C MET A 70 1.31 1.68 -12.37
N ALA A 71 2.60 1.94 -12.56
CA ALA A 71 3.53 0.93 -13.04
C ALA A 71 3.72 -0.18 -11.99
N ILE A 72 3.83 -1.44 -12.44
CA ILE A 72 3.99 -2.58 -11.51
C ILE A 72 5.25 -2.47 -10.64
N SER A 73 6.31 -1.81 -11.13
CA SER A 73 7.52 -1.52 -10.36
C SER A 73 7.27 -0.56 -9.19
N ASP A 74 6.43 0.45 -9.38
CA ASP A 74 6.06 1.40 -8.34
C ASP A 74 5.14 0.73 -7.31
N PHE A 75 4.25 -0.14 -7.79
CA PHE A 75 3.40 -0.97 -6.93
C PHE A 75 4.21 -1.88 -6.01
N HIS A 76 5.21 -2.58 -6.54
CA HIS A 76 6.08 -3.45 -5.74
C HIS A 76 6.86 -2.66 -4.68
N GLN A 77 7.36 -1.46 -4.99
CA GLN A 77 8.02 -0.63 -3.98
C GLN A 77 7.09 -0.24 -2.83
N CYS A 78 5.81 0.04 -3.15
CA CYS A 78 4.80 0.31 -2.13
C CYS A 78 4.52 -0.94 -1.28
N GLN A 79 4.41 -2.09 -1.93
CA GLN A 79 4.19 -3.38 -1.28
C GLN A 79 5.32 -3.72 -0.31
N GLU A 80 6.58 -3.63 -0.74
CA GLU A 80 7.75 -3.93 0.11
C GLU A 80 7.78 -3.07 1.38
N PHE A 81 7.40 -1.79 1.27
CA PHE A 81 7.31 -0.92 2.44
C PHE A 81 6.23 -1.41 3.41
N LEU A 82 5.04 -1.73 2.92
CA LEU A 82 3.94 -2.17 3.78
C LEU A 82 4.19 -3.56 4.37
N GLU A 83 4.79 -4.46 3.60
CA GLU A 83 5.19 -5.78 4.06
C GLU A 83 6.19 -5.70 5.22
N SER A 84 7.04 -4.68 5.30
CA SER A 84 7.95 -4.50 6.43
C SER A 84 7.23 -4.33 7.78
N PHE A 85 6.00 -3.81 7.79
CA PHE A 85 5.17 -3.71 8.99
C PHE A 85 4.38 -4.99 9.25
N LEU A 86 3.95 -5.68 8.19
CA LEU A 86 3.18 -6.93 8.28
C LEU A 86 4.05 -8.13 8.68
N ASP A 87 5.32 -8.17 8.25
CA ASP A 87 6.23 -9.28 8.57
C ASP A 87 6.72 -9.22 10.02
N SER A 88 6.64 -8.03 10.65
CA SER A 88 6.89 -7.89 12.09
C SER A 88 5.90 -8.69 12.94
N GLU A 89 4.67 -8.94 12.48
CA GLU A 89 3.71 -9.84 13.16
C GLU A 89 4.18 -11.30 13.16
N ARG A 90 4.90 -11.77 12.10
CA ARG A 90 5.47 -13.13 12.09
C ARG A 90 6.57 -13.32 13.14
N SER A 91 7.25 -12.25 13.52
CA SER A 91 8.25 -12.32 14.60
C SER A 91 7.63 -12.29 16.00
N ILE A 92 6.37 -11.86 16.15
CA ILE A 92 5.67 -11.81 17.44
C ILE A 92 4.89 -13.13 17.67
N VAL A 93 4.38 -13.77 16.61
CA VAL A 93 3.74 -15.09 16.65
C VAL A 93 4.76 -16.20 16.35
N GLY A 94 5.81 -16.26 17.16
CA GLY A 94 6.94 -17.18 16.92
C GLY A 94 7.76 -17.48 18.17
N SER A 95 7.12 -17.57 19.33
CA SER A 95 7.73 -18.11 20.56
C SER A 95 6.64 -18.59 21.50
N ASN A 96 6.27 -19.87 21.38
CA ASN A 96 5.66 -20.63 22.47
C ASN A 96 6.12 -22.09 22.41
#